data_AF-A0A9D9UWP5-F1
#
_entry.id   AF-A0A9D9UWP5-F1
#
_cell.length_a   1.000
_cell.length_b   1.000
_cell.length_c   1.000
_cell.angle_alpha   90.00
_cell.angle_beta   90.00
_cell.angle_gamma   90.00
#
_symmetry.space_group_name_H-M   'P 1'
#
loop_
_entity.id
_entity.type
_entity.pdbx_description
1 polymer ?
#
loop_
_entity_poly.entity_id
_entity_poly.type
_entity_poly.pdbx_seq_one_letter_code
_entity_poly.pdbx_strand_id
1 'polypeptide(L)' 'MACCKKKDKIDCCSNDHLVCVCMGVMQSDVCQAIDDGHDTFDKLQQKLEVGTGCSSCVSEVNEILACKKKNL' A
#
# COMPACT_ATOMS: atom_id res chain seq x y z
N MET A 1 14.55 -11.46 -9.85
CA MET A 1 13.38 -10.56 -9.97
C MET A 1 12.15 -11.34 -10.45
N ALA A 2 11.47 -12.06 -9.58
CA ALA A 2 10.30 -12.87 -9.97
C ALA A 2 9.22 -12.86 -8.89
N CYS A 3 8.51 -11.73 -8.77
CA CYS A 3 7.25 -11.65 -8.02
C CYS A 3 6.09 -11.60 -9.01
N CYS A 4 5.89 -12.67 -9.77
CA CYS A 4 4.70 -12.81 -10.61
C CYS A 4 3.92 -14.03 -10.12
N LYS A 5 2.74 -13.80 -9.49
CA LYS A 5 1.52 -14.63 -9.61
C LYS A 5 0.44 -14.21 -8.57
N LYS A 6 -0.49 -13.34 -8.98
CA LYS A 6 -1.95 -13.58 -8.99
C LYS A 6 -2.70 -12.31 -9.44
N LYS A 7 -3.84 -12.56 -10.11
CA LYS A 7 -4.74 -11.60 -10.77
C LYS A 7 -5.37 -10.62 -9.76
N ASP A 8 -4.85 -9.41 -9.66
CA ASP A 8 -5.52 -8.13 -9.94
C ASP A 8 -4.42 -7.03 -9.83
N LYS A 9 -4.62 -5.88 -10.45
CA LYS A 9 -3.57 -5.01 -11.01
C LYS A 9 -2.59 -4.39 -9.99
N ILE A 10 -1.50 -5.07 -9.68
CA ILE A 10 -0.28 -4.46 -9.12
C ILE A 10 0.84 -4.72 -10.12
N ASP A 11 1.13 -3.73 -10.98
CA ASP A 11 2.34 -3.70 -11.79
C ASP A 11 3.30 -2.67 -11.20
N CYS A 12 4.54 -3.07 -10.94
CA CYS A 12 5.52 -2.22 -10.27
C CYS A 12 6.04 -1.06 -11.13
N CYS A 13 5.46 -0.72 -12.30
CA CYS A 13 6.05 0.30 -13.17
C CYS A 13 5.08 1.22 -13.95
N SER A 14 3.74 1.05 -13.97
CA SER A 14 2.86 1.84 -14.86
C SER A 14 1.37 1.95 -14.50
N ASN A 15 0.89 1.43 -13.37
CA ASN A 15 -0.48 1.71 -12.94
C ASN A 15 -0.57 2.00 -11.45
N ASP A 16 -0.42 3.29 -11.12
CA ASP A 16 -0.75 3.74 -9.78
C ASP A 16 -2.27 3.62 -9.56
N HIS A 17 -2.66 2.84 -8.56
CA HIS A 17 -4.04 2.69 -8.13
C HIS A 17 -4.31 3.49 -6.87
N LEU A 18 -5.49 4.11 -6.82
CA LEU A 18 -5.97 4.85 -5.66
C LEU A 18 -6.38 3.88 -4.55
N VAL A 19 -5.53 3.74 -3.53
CA VAL A 19 -5.76 2.84 -2.39
C VAL A 19 -6.76 3.44 -1.41
N CYS A 20 -6.66 4.74 -1.11
CA CYS A 20 -7.61 5.42 -0.23
C CYS A 20 -8.32 6.57 -0.95
N VAL A 21 -9.61 6.40 -1.22
CA VAL A 21 -10.43 7.46 -1.83
C VAL A 21 -10.63 8.64 -0.89
N CYS A 22 -10.79 8.40 0.41
CA CYS A 22 -11.02 9.46 1.39
C CYS A 22 -9.86 10.45 1.46
N MET A 23 -8.63 9.93 1.53
CA MET A 23 -7.41 10.73 1.71
C MET A 23 -6.66 10.96 0.40
N GLY A 24 -7.16 10.43 -0.73
CA GLY A 24 -6.48 10.55 -2.02
C GLY A 24 -5.16 9.79 -2.11
N VAL A 25 -4.98 8.74 -1.30
CA VAL A 25 -3.69 8.06 -1.17
C VAL A 25 -3.51 7.04 -2.27
N MET A 26 -2.40 7.18 -2.98
CA MET A 26 -2.00 6.33 -4.09
C MET A 26 -1.16 5.14 -3.62
N GLN A 27 -1.12 4.09 -4.41
CA GLN A 27 -0.30 2.93 -4.08
C GLN A 27 1.19 3.27 -4.04
N SER A 28 1.65 4.14 -4.95
CA SER A 28 3.01 4.65 -4.94
C SER A 28 3.35 5.35 -3.63
N ASP A 29 2.44 6.17 -3.07
CA ASP A 29 2.63 6.81 -1.76
C ASP A 29 2.83 5.78 -0.65
N VAL A 30 2.00 4.73 -0.62
CA VAL A 30 2.15 3.63 0.33
C VAL A 30 3.49 2.92 0.14
N CYS A 31 3.87 2.64 -1.11
CA CYS A 31 5.13 1.98 -1.45
C CYS A 31 6.35 2.81 -1.04
N GLN A 32 6.28 4.13 -1.24
CA GLN A 32 7.33 5.10 -0.92
C GLN A 32 7.44 5.28 0.60
N ALA A 33 6.32 5.33 1.31
CA ALA A 33 6.34 5.38 2.77
C ALA A 33 6.97 4.09 3.37
N ILE A 34 6.67 2.93 2.80
CA ILE A 34 7.33 1.67 3.19
C ILE A 34 8.85 1.75 2.94
N ASP A 35 9.28 2.29 1.79
CA ASP A 35 10.70 2.46 1.44
C ASP A 35 11.43 3.43 2.40
N ASP A 36 10.72 4.47 2.85
CA ASP A 36 11.17 5.43 3.87
C ASP A 36 11.26 4.80 5.29
N GLY A 37 10.96 3.51 5.44
CA GLY A 37 11.02 2.77 6.70
C GLY A 37 9.72 2.78 7.51
N HIS A 38 8.61 3.20 6.91
CA HIS A 38 7.27 3.11 7.48
C HIS A 38 6.65 1.75 7.17
N ASP A 39 7.35 0.68 7.56
CA ASP A 39 7.00 -0.72 7.27
C ASP A 39 5.91 -1.29 8.22
N THR A 40 5.07 -0.44 8.80
CA THR A 40 4.00 -0.84 9.72
C THR A 40 2.74 -0.06 9.40
N PHE A 41 1.58 -0.73 9.48
CA PHE A 41 0.28 -0.08 9.24
C PHE A 41 0.07 1.17 10.09
N ASP A 42 0.47 1.15 11.38
CA ASP A 42 0.38 2.31 12.27
C ASP A 42 1.18 3.52 11.75
N LYS A 43 2.40 3.29 11.27
CA LYS A 43 3.25 4.34 10.69
C LYS A 43 2.68 4.89 9.38
N LEU A 44 2.14 4.01 8.53
CA LEU A 44 1.46 4.42 7.30
C LEU A 44 0.19 5.21 7.60
N GLN A 45 -0.59 4.78 8.58
CA GLN A 45 -1.78 5.49 9.04
C GLN A 45 -1.41 6.87 9.60
N GLN A 46 -0.33 7.02 10.35
CA GLN A 46 0.11 8.34 10.82
C GLN A 46 0.63 9.24 9.69
N LYS A 47 1.26 8.66 8.66
CA LYS A 47 1.88 9.41 7.56
C LYS A 47 0.88 9.80 6.46
N LEU A 48 0.02 8.87 6.09
CA LEU A 48 -0.89 8.94 4.94
C LEU A 48 -2.36 9.04 5.37
N GLU A 49 -2.64 8.96 6.68
CA GLU A 49 -3.99 9.05 7.26
C GLU A 49 -4.95 7.96 6.74
N VAL A 50 -4.40 6.90 6.13
CA VAL A 50 -5.15 5.77 5.59
C VAL A 50 -5.87 5.03 6.70
N GLY A 51 -7.16 4.74 6.49
CA GLY A 51 -7.95 3.99 7.46
C GLY A 51 -8.64 4.80 8.54
N THR A 52 -8.41 6.11 8.63
CA THR A 52 -9.04 6.99 9.64
C THR A 52 -10.47 7.44 9.27
N GLY A 53 -10.78 7.44 7.97
CA GLY A 53 -12.11 7.79 7.44
C GLY A 53 -13.04 6.58 7.33
N CYS A 54 -13.30 6.12 6.10
CA CYS A 54 -14.20 4.99 5.84
C CYS A 54 -13.62 3.62 6.24
N SER A 55 -12.32 3.54 6.53
CA SER A 55 -11.58 2.30 6.84
C SER A 55 -11.61 1.19 5.77
N SER A 56 -12.19 1.42 4.59
CA SER A 56 -12.29 0.41 3.52
C SER A 56 -10.93 0.04 2.91
N CYS A 57 -9.96 0.94 2.96
CA CYS A 57 -8.61 0.76 2.43
C CYS A 57 -7.67 0.01 3.39
N VAL A 58 -8.08 -0.25 4.64
CA VAL A 58 -7.22 -0.85 5.68
C VAL A 58 -6.79 -2.26 5.34
N SER A 59 -7.70 -3.06 4.78
CA SER A 59 -7.40 -4.43 4.35
C SER A 59 -6.36 -4.43 3.23
N GLU A 60 -6.58 -3.59 2.22
CA GLU A 60 -5.71 -3.50 1.05
C GLU A 60 -4.30 -3.01 1.43
N VAL A 61 -4.18 -1.99 2.27
CA VAL A 61 -2.87 -1.52 2.78
C VAL A 61 -2.14 -2.64 3.55
N ASN A 62 -2.85 -3.41 4.39
CA ASN A 62 -2.25 -4.54 5.09
C ASN A 62 -1.77 -5.64 4.13
N GLU A 63 -2.53 -5.91 3.06
CA GLU A 63 -2.16 -6.88 2.04
C GLU A 63 -0.90 -6.43 1.26
N ILE A 64 -0.83 -5.15 0.88
CA ILE A 64 0.35 -4.55 0.24
C ILE A 64 1.58 -4.69 1.15
N LEU A 65 1.42 -4.37 2.44
CA LEU A 65 2.49 -4.42 3.43
C LEU A 65 2.96 -5.85 3.69
N ALA A 66 2.02 -6.80 3.81
CA ALA A 66 2.33 -8.23 3.94
C ALA A 66 3.02 -8.77 2.68
N CYS A 67 2.56 -8.37 1.49
CA CYS A 67 3.19 -8.74 0.22
C CYS A 67 4.63 -8.22 0.16
N LYS A 68 4.87 -6.95 0.49
CA LYS A 68 6.21 -6.35 0.45
C LYS A 68 7.16 -7.01 1.47
N LYS A 69 6.69 -7.31 2.68
CA LYS A 69 7.46 -8.10 3.68
C LYS A 69 7.78 -9.53 3.24
N LYS A 70 6.88 -10.20 2.51
CA LYS A 70 7.09 -11.60 2.06
C LYS A 70 8.03 -11.73 0.87
N ASN A 71 8.42 -10.62 0.24
CA ASN A 71 9.37 -10.58 -0.86
C ASN A 71 10.80 -10.20 -0.41
N LEU A 72 11.05 -10.20 0.90
CA LEU A 72 12.35 -10.05 1.55
C LEU A 72 12.93 -11.41 1.96
#